data_AF-A0A2M7T812-F1
#
_entry.id   AF-A0A2M7T812-F1
#
_cell.length_a   1.000
_cell.length_b   1.000
_cell.length_c   1.000
_cell.angle_alpha   90.00
_cell.angle_beta   90.00
_cell.angle_gamma   90.00
#
_symmetry.space_group_name_H-M   'P 1'
#
loop_
_entity.id
_entity.type
_entity.pdbx_description
1 polymer ?
#
loop_
_entity_poly.entity_id
_entity_poly.type
_entity_poly.pdbx_seq_one_letter_code
_entity_poly.pdbx_strand_id
1 'polypeptide(L)'
;GRIDPPEEQGFKFLRSEKLVIGFAVGSFSLPFIVNLIGLRPYFGLLLGLGITWIVIDILRRYLPEHRTHFTASIEDFLRDADISTLQFFVGILLAVSALDYLGILNSASALLLGHAPTLERLVTGSSLVGVLSAIVDNVPLTAAAMHIIKTTDASVWALVALAVGTGGSILLIGSAAGIAAMGLVKDLTFTSYLKVATIPAIVGYIAGIGMWYLQHLALRI
;
A
#
# COMPACT_ATOMS: atom_id res chain seq x y z
N GLY A 1 38.91 -7.96 35.92
CA GLY A 1 39.15 -7.95 34.47
C GLY A 1 38.10 -7.09 33.83
N ARG A 2 38.52 -6.07 33.07
CA ARG A 2 37.61 -5.21 32.31
C ARG A 2 37.09 -6.05 31.14
N ILE A 3 35.79 -6.29 31.09
CA ILE A 3 35.16 -7.00 29.97
C ILE A 3 34.94 -5.94 28.90
N ASP A 4 35.76 -5.96 27.86
CA ASP A 4 35.56 -5.10 26.71
C ASP A 4 34.26 -5.51 26.00
N PRO A 5 33.43 -4.56 25.58
CA PRO A 5 32.22 -4.87 24.82
C PRO A 5 32.60 -5.58 23.51
N PRO A 6 31.77 -6.50 23.01
CA PRO A 6 32.04 -7.17 21.74
C PRO A 6 32.18 -6.13 20.64
N GLU A 7 33.27 -6.20 19.85
CA GLU A 7 33.45 -5.36 18.67
C GLU A 7 32.23 -5.51 17.76
N GLU A 8 31.51 -4.41 17.50
CA GLU A 8 30.52 -4.35 16.44
C GLU A 8 31.24 -4.55 15.09
N GLN A 9 31.34 -5.80 14.65
CA GLN A 9 31.74 -6.10 13.29
C GLN A 9 30.65 -5.59 12.35
N GLY A 10 30.84 -4.37 11.83
CA GLY A 10 29.94 -3.78 10.86
C GLY A 10 29.72 -4.72 9.67
N PHE A 11 28.46 -5.06 9.40
CA PHE A 11 28.06 -5.95 8.32
C PHE A 11 28.52 -5.35 6.97
N LYS A 12 29.57 -5.90 6.37
CA LYS A 12 30.09 -5.46 5.07
C LYS A 12 29.50 -6.33 3.96
N PHE A 13 28.57 -5.75 3.19
CA PHE A 13 28.01 -6.40 2.01
C PHE A 13 29.10 -6.77 0.99
N LEU A 14 29.05 -8.01 0.49
CA LEU A 14 29.88 -8.46 -0.62
C LEU A 14 29.48 -7.74 -1.92
N ARG A 15 30.39 -7.75 -2.91
CA ARG A 15 30.13 -7.13 -4.22
C ARG A 15 28.94 -7.76 -4.95
N SER A 16 28.75 -9.07 -4.82
CA SER A 16 27.59 -9.79 -5.35
C SER A 16 26.28 -9.30 -4.72
N GLU A 17 26.27 -9.09 -3.41
CA GLU A 17 25.09 -8.60 -2.68
C GLU A 17 24.74 -7.18 -3.08
N LYS A 18 25.75 -6.31 -3.22
CA LYS A 18 25.55 -4.95 -3.75
C LYS A 18 24.98 -4.94 -5.17
N LEU A 19 25.43 -5.87 -6.02
CA LEU A 19 24.88 -6.02 -7.37
C LEU A 19 23.42 -6.44 -7.32
N VAL A 20 23.08 -7.49 -6.58
CA VAL A 20 21.70 -7.98 -6.45
C VAL A 20 20.78 -6.91 -5.88
N ILE A 21 21.20 -6.21 -4.80
CA ILE A 21 20.46 -5.10 -4.23
C ILE A 21 20.28 -3.98 -5.27
N GLY A 22 21.32 -3.65 -6.02
CA GLY A 22 21.27 -2.65 -7.08
C GLY A 22 20.27 -2.99 -8.18
N PHE A 23 20.24 -4.24 -8.65
CA PHE A 23 19.25 -4.71 -9.63
C PHE A 23 17.83 -4.73 -9.04
N ALA A 24 17.67 -5.24 -7.81
CA ALA A 24 16.38 -5.28 -7.13
C ALA A 24 15.78 -3.88 -6.97
N VAL A 25 16.57 -2.91 -6.48
CA VAL A 25 16.15 -1.51 -6.34
C VAL A 25 15.92 -0.87 -7.70
N GLY A 26 16.80 -1.09 -8.68
CA GLY A 26 16.64 -0.57 -10.04
C GLY A 26 15.36 -1.07 -10.71
N SER A 27 14.93 -2.29 -10.38
CA SER A 27 13.74 -2.92 -10.94
C SER A 27 12.44 -2.15 -10.66
N PHE A 28 12.38 -1.36 -9.58
CA PHE A 28 11.23 -0.48 -9.28
C PHE A 28 11.00 0.63 -10.30
N SER A 29 11.97 0.89 -11.19
CA SER A 29 11.81 1.84 -12.31
C SER A 29 11.08 1.22 -13.50
N LEU A 30 11.04 -0.11 -13.61
CA LEU A 30 10.46 -0.81 -14.76
C LEU A 30 8.94 -0.64 -14.91
N PRO A 31 8.12 -0.58 -13.84
CA PRO A 31 6.69 -0.28 -13.96
C PRO A 31 6.42 1.04 -14.69
N PHE A 32 7.26 2.06 -14.46
CA PHE A 32 7.14 3.35 -15.12
C PHE A 32 7.50 3.24 -16.61
N ILE A 33 8.60 2.57 -16.95
CA ILE A 33 9.03 2.34 -18.35
C ILE A 33 7.97 1.55 -19.13
N VAL A 34 7.46 0.48 -18.52
CA VAL A 34 6.42 -0.38 -19.11
C VAL A 34 5.10 0.37 -19.26
N ASN A 35 4.78 1.28 -18.33
CA ASN A 35 3.61 2.14 -18.46
C ASN A 35 3.73 3.16 -19.62
N LEU A 36 4.92 3.73 -19.84
CA LEU A 36 5.18 4.66 -20.96
C LEU A 36 4.94 4.02 -22.33
N ILE A 37 5.13 2.71 -22.47
CA ILE A 37 4.86 1.95 -23.71
C ILE A 37 3.43 1.40 -23.79
N GLY A 38 2.53 1.82 -22.88
CA GLY A 38 1.11 1.46 -22.89
C GLY A 38 0.77 0.14 -22.23
N LEU A 39 1.73 -0.52 -21.57
CA LEU A 39 1.49 -1.75 -20.82
C LEU A 39 1.11 -1.45 -19.37
N ARG A 40 0.46 -2.43 -18.72
CA ARG A 40 0.08 -2.28 -17.31
C ARG A 40 1.31 -2.35 -16.40
N PRO A 41 1.41 -1.50 -15.34
CA PRO A 41 2.60 -1.43 -14.48
C PRO A 41 3.06 -2.75 -13.85
N TYR A 42 2.14 -3.68 -13.56
CA TYR A 42 2.50 -4.98 -12.98
C TYR A 42 3.41 -5.81 -13.89
N PHE A 43 3.36 -5.64 -15.21
CA PHE A 43 4.29 -6.31 -16.11
C PHE A 43 5.74 -5.85 -15.86
N GLY A 44 5.94 -4.58 -15.51
CA GLY A 44 7.26 -4.06 -15.13
C GLY A 44 7.76 -4.63 -13.80
N LEU A 45 6.86 -4.79 -12.81
CA LEU A 45 7.21 -5.44 -11.54
C LEU A 45 7.66 -6.89 -11.76
N LEU A 46 6.89 -7.66 -12.54
CA LEU A 46 7.22 -9.06 -12.86
C LEU A 46 8.53 -9.19 -13.64
N LEU A 47 8.74 -8.31 -14.62
CA LEU A 47 10.00 -8.24 -15.37
C LEU A 47 11.19 -7.95 -14.45
N GLY A 48 11.00 -7.02 -13.51
CA GLY A 48 12.00 -6.63 -12.53
C GLY A 48 12.42 -7.75 -11.59
N LEU A 49 11.44 -8.49 -11.08
CA LEU A 49 11.66 -9.71 -10.30
C LEU A 49 12.41 -10.75 -11.13
N GLY A 50 12.02 -10.95 -12.39
CA GLY A 50 12.68 -11.87 -13.32
C GLY A 50 14.15 -11.51 -13.60
N ILE A 51 14.45 -10.23 -13.81
CA ILE A 51 15.83 -9.75 -14.02
C ILE A 51 16.69 -9.97 -12.77
N THR A 52 16.17 -9.56 -11.61
CA THR A 52 16.87 -9.73 -10.32
C THR A 52 17.18 -11.21 -10.08
N TRP A 53 16.24 -12.09 -10.41
CA TRP A 53 16.44 -13.53 -10.35
C TRP A 53 17.53 -14.01 -11.30
N ILE A 54 17.47 -13.67 -12.59
CA ILE A 54 18.51 -14.09 -13.56
C ILE A 54 19.91 -13.71 -13.06
N VAL A 55 20.06 -12.52 -12.49
CA VAL A 55 21.34 -12.07 -11.89
C VAL A 55 21.75 -12.95 -10.71
N ILE A 56 20.84 -13.28 -9.80
CA ILE A 56 21.10 -14.20 -8.68
C ILE A 56 21.54 -15.58 -9.19
N ASP A 57 20.86 -16.15 -10.19
CA ASP A 57 21.19 -17.48 -10.71
C ASP A 57 22.56 -17.50 -11.42
N ILE A 58 22.88 -16.45 -12.18
CA ILE A 58 24.21 -16.28 -12.79
C ILE A 58 25.29 -16.22 -11.69
N LEU A 59 25.12 -15.35 -10.68
CA LEU A 59 26.09 -15.22 -9.60
C LEU A 59 26.27 -16.54 -8.83
N ARG A 60 25.19 -17.29 -8.61
CA ARG A 60 25.24 -18.63 -7.99
C ARG A 60 26.11 -19.61 -8.78
N ARG A 61 25.99 -19.62 -10.11
CA ARG A 61 26.76 -20.54 -10.98
C ARG A 61 28.25 -20.19 -11.03
N TYR A 62 28.59 -18.91 -11.04
CA TYR A 62 29.97 -18.44 -11.23
C TYR A 62 30.75 -18.17 -9.93
N LEU A 63 30.08 -18.02 -8.77
CA LEU A 63 30.72 -17.76 -7.46
C LEU A 63 30.27 -18.76 -6.37
N PRO A 64 30.49 -20.08 -6.55
CA PRO A 64 29.94 -21.12 -5.66
C PRO A 64 30.50 -21.10 -4.23
N GLU A 65 31.72 -20.60 -4.01
CA GLU A 65 32.34 -20.49 -2.68
C GLU A 65 31.81 -19.33 -1.84
N HIS A 66 31.17 -18.34 -2.46
CA HIS A 66 30.58 -17.19 -1.76
C HIS A 66 29.09 -17.43 -1.53
N ARG A 67 28.76 -18.41 -0.69
CA ARG A 67 27.38 -18.62 -0.18
C ARG A 67 26.98 -17.44 0.69
N THR A 68 26.64 -16.34 0.05
CA THR A 68 25.97 -15.19 0.67
C THR A 68 24.64 -15.63 1.28
N HIS A 69 24.10 -14.85 2.23
CA HIS A 69 22.81 -15.13 2.87
C HIS A 69 21.61 -15.09 1.90
N PHE A 70 21.82 -14.78 0.61
CA PHE A 70 20.83 -14.79 -0.46
C PHE A 70 20.50 -16.21 -0.99
N THR A 71 20.85 -17.26 -0.24
CA THR A 71 20.49 -18.66 -0.52
C THR A 71 19.00 -18.99 -0.32
N ALA A 72 18.12 -18.01 -0.13
CA ALA A 72 16.68 -18.23 -0.22
C ALA A 72 16.36 -18.65 -1.66
N SER A 73 16.13 -19.95 -1.83
CA SER A 73 15.77 -20.52 -3.11
C SER A 73 14.38 -20.01 -3.51
N ILE A 74 14.09 -19.98 -4.81
CA ILE A 74 12.78 -19.52 -5.28
C ILE A 74 11.68 -20.50 -4.90
N GLU A 75 12.06 -21.75 -4.69
CA GLU A 75 11.23 -22.74 -4.06
C GLU A 75 10.83 -22.31 -2.65
N ASP A 76 11.72 -21.68 -1.87
CA ASP A 76 11.39 -21.15 -0.54
C ASP A 76 10.55 -19.87 -0.65
N PHE A 77 10.89 -18.92 -1.52
CA PHE A 77 10.11 -17.67 -1.68
C PHE A 77 8.70 -17.91 -2.25
N LEU A 78 8.54 -18.80 -3.25
CA LEU A 78 7.23 -19.18 -3.79
C LEU A 78 6.44 -20.04 -2.80
N ARG A 79 7.11 -20.81 -1.94
CA ARG A 79 6.48 -21.57 -0.87
C ARG A 79 6.03 -20.66 0.28
N ASP A 80 6.74 -19.56 0.50
CA ASP A 80 6.41 -18.51 1.45
C ASP A 80 5.48 -17.44 0.85
N ALA A 81 5.11 -17.56 -0.43
CA ALA A 81 4.10 -16.71 -1.03
C ALA A 81 2.77 -16.97 -0.31
N ASP A 82 2.19 -15.93 0.27
CA ASP A 82 0.95 -16.01 1.03
C ASP A 82 -0.25 -16.19 0.09
N ILE A 83 -0.48 -17.44 -0.33
CA ILE A 83 -1.62 -17.83 -1.17
C ILE A 83 -2.94 -17.44 -0.52
N SER A 84 -3.02 -17.49 0.82
CA SER A 84 -4.23 -17.08 1.55
C SER A 84 -4.52 -15.60 1.38
N THR A 85 -3.50 -14.74 1.45
CA THR A 85 -3.64 -13.30 1.16
C THR A 85 -4.03 -13.03 -0.30
N LEU A 86 -3.48 -13.79 -1.27
CA LEU A 86 -3.90 -13.67 -2.67
C LEU A 86 -5.37 -14.06 -2.87
N GLN A 87 -5.81 -15.17 -2.27
CA GLN A 87 -7.19 -15.63 -2.33
C GLN A 87 -8.15 -14.62 -1.68
N PHE A 88 -7.73 -14.02 -0.56
CA PHE A 88 -8.48 -12.94 0.10
C PHE A 88 -8.69 -11.74 -0.84
N PHE A 89 -7.63 -11.25 -1.49
CA PHE A 89 -7.76 -10.12 -2.43
C PHE A 89 -8.60 -10.47 -3.67
N VAL A 90 -8.44 -11.67 -4.24
CA VAL A 90 -9.31 -12.13 -5.34
C VAL A 90 -10.77 -12.17 -4.90
N GLY A 91 -11.06 -12.68 -3.70
CA GLY A 91 -12.41 -12.70 -3.14
C GLY A 91 -13.01 -11.30 -2.97
N ILE A 92 -12.24 -10.35 -2.44
CA ILE A 92 -12.64 -8.93 -2.33
C ILE A 92 -12.99 -8.36 -3.70
N LEU A 93 -12.10 -8.51 -4.69
CA LEU A 93 -12.29 -7.95 -6.01
C LEU A 93 -13.52 -8.54 -6.70
N LEU A 94 -13.78 -9.85 -6.53
CA LEU A 94 -14.98 -10.50 -7.04
C LEU A 94 -16.25 -9.98 -6.35
N ALA A 95 -16.24 -9.84 -5.02
CA ALA A 95 -17.37 -9.32 -4.27
C ALA A 95 -17.70 -7.87 -4.66
N VAL A 96 -16.68 -7.00 -4.76
CA VAL A 96 -16.83 -5.61 -5.20
C VAL A 96 -17.34 -5.56 -6.65
N SER A 97 -16.81 -6.39 -7.54
CA SER A 97 -17.27 -6.48 -8.93
C SER A 97 -18.73 -6.93 -9.01
N ALA A 98 -19.16 -7.86 -8.15
CA ALA A 98 -20.56 -8.28 -8.07
C ALA A 98 -21.46 -7.13 -7.59
N LEU A 99 -21.03 -6.35 -6.58
CA LEU A 99 -21.76 -5.16 -6.13
C LEU A 99 -21.87 -4.09 -7.22
N ASP A 100 -20.82 -3.89 -8.00
CA ASP A 100 -20.85 -2.96 -9.15
C ASP A 100 -21.79 -3.46 -10.25
N TYR A 101 -21.70 -4.75 -10.61
CA TYR A 101 -22.57 -5.39 -11.60
C TYR A 101 -24.05 -5.30 -11.22
N LEU A 102 -24.38 -5.44 -9.93
CA LEU A 102 -25.73 -5.26 -9.40
C LEU A 102 -26.17 -3.79 -9.32
N GLY A 103 -25.28 -2.84 -9.63
CA GLY A 103 -25.57 -1.40 -9.62
C GLY A 103 -25.50 -0.75 -8.24
N ILE A 104 -25.14 -1.49 -7.19
CA ILE A 104 -25.13 -0.98 -5.80
C ILE A 104 -24.10 0.14 -5.64
N LEU A 105 -22.89 -0.05 -6.18
CA LEU A 105 -21.84 0.98 -6.14
C LEU A 105 -22.19 2.20 -7.00
N ASN A 106 -22.95 1.99 -8.08
CA ASN A 106 -23.49 3.08 -8.90
C ASN A 106 -24.53 3.90 -8.15
N SER A 107 -25.42 3.26 -7.39
CA SER A 107 -26.36 3.96 -6.51
C SER A 107 -25.65 4.71 -5.38
N ALA A 108 -24.63 4.10 -4.77
CA ALA A 108 -23.80 4.77 -3.76
C ALA A 108 -23.06 5.99 -4.34
N SER A 109 -22.51 5.86 -5.54
CA SER A 109 -21.90 6.97 -6.29
C SER A 109 -22.91 8.11 -6.50
N ALA A 110 -24.09 7.81 -7.03
CA ALA A 110 -25.13 8.82 -7.27
C ALA A 110 -25.60 9.51 -5.97
N LEU A 111 -25.67 8.78 -4.86
CA LEU A 111 -26.04 9.34 -3.55
C LEU A 111 -24.95 10.27 -3.00
N LEU A 112 -23.69 9.84 -3.04
CA LEU A 112 -22.56 10.58 -2.47
C LEU A 112 -22.14 11.77 -3.34
N LEU A 113 -22.15 11.58 -4.66
CA LEU A 113 -21.55 12.50 -5.63
C LEU A 113 -22.58 13.24 -6.49
N GLY A 114 -23.77 12.65 -6.69
CA GLY A 114 -24.74 13.10 -7.68
C GLY A 114 -24.34 12.72 -9.12
N HIS A 115 -25.17 13.13 -10.08
CA HIS A 115 -25.00 12.78 -11.50
C HIS A 115 -23.87 13.53 -12.21
N ALA A 116 -23.52 14.73 -11.72
CA ALA A 116 -22.42 15.56 -12.23
C ALA A 116 -21.63 16.10 -11.03
N PRO A 117 -20.62 15.36 -10.54
CA PRO A 117 -19.92 15.74 -9.33
C PRO A 117 -19.08 16.99 -9.54
N THR A 118 -19.32 18.00 -8.71
CA THR A 118 -18.40 19.13 -8.54
C THR A 118 -17.17 18.68 -7.76
N LEU A 119 -16.08 19.45 -7.86
CA LEU A 119 -14.88 19.21 -7.05
C LEU A 119 -15.21 19.08 -5.56
N GLU A 120 -16.07 19.95 -5.01
CA GLU A 120 -16.46 19.90 -3.60
C GLU A 120 -17.14 18.58 -3.22
N ARG A 121 -17.97 18.02 -4.12
CA ARG A 121 -18.61 16.72 -3.91
C ARG A 121 -17.61 15.57 -4.03
N LEU A 122 -16.63 15.67 -4.92
CA LEU A 122 -15.53 14.70 -4.99
C LEU A 122 -14.68 14.74 -3.71
N VAL A 123 -14.36 15.94 -3.20
CA VAL A 123 -13.60 16.11 -1.96
C VAL A 123 -14.37 15.55 -0.78
N THR A 124 -15.63 15.93 -0.64
CA THR A 124 -16.49 15.47 0.46
C THR A 124 -16.73 13.96 0.37
N GLY A 125 -17.06 13.45 -0.82
CA GLY A 125 -17.28 12.02 -1.06
C GLY A 125 -16.04 11.18 -0.77
N SER A 126 -14.87 11.60 -1.27
CA SER A 126 -13.59 10.92 -1.01
C SER A 126 -13.23 10.93 0.47
N SER A 127 -13.50 12.05 1.17
CA SER A 127 -13.28 12.18 2.61
C SER A 127 -14.23 11.26 3.40
N LEU A 128 -15.50 11.17 3.03
CA LEU A 128 -16.46 10.27 3.67
C LEU A 128 -16.08 8.80 3.46
N VAL A 129 -15.67 8.43 2.24
CA VAL A 129 -15.13 7.10 1.96
C VAL A 129 -13.88 6.85 2.80
N GLY A 130 -12.99 7.82 2.95
CA GLY A 130 -11.82 7.66 3.82
C GLY A 130 -12.19 7.41 5.29
N VAL A 131 -13.18 8.13 5.84
CA VAL A 131 -13.68 7.87 7.21
C VAL A 131 -14.27 6.46 7.33
N LEU A 132 -14.97 5.96 6.32
CA LEU A 132 -15.45 4.56 6.31
C LEU A 132 -14.30 3.54 6.37
N SER A 133 -13.09 3.93 5.96
CA SER A 133 -11.90 3.07 6.09
C SER A 133 -11.51 2.80 7.54
N ALA A 134 -12.00 3.59 8.50
CA ALA A 134 -11.80 3.32 9.93
C ALA A 134 -12.46 2.00 10.39
N ILE A 135 -13.42 1.49 9.62
CA ILE A 135 -14.17 0.27 9.92
C ILE A 135 -13.85 -0.82 8.89
N VAL A 136 -13.73 -0.44 7.62
CA VAL A 136 -13.42 -1.36 6.51
C VAL A 136 -11.96 -1.19 6.14
N ASP A 137 -11.22 -2.30 6.01
CA ASP A 137 -9.82 -2.24 5.59
C ASP A 137 -9.65 -1.45 4.28
N ASN A 138 -8.49 -0.82 4.16
CA ASN A 138 -8.17 0.10 3.07
C ASN A 138 -8.22 -0.59 1.70
N VAL A 139 -7.86 -1.88 1.59
CA VAL A 139 -7.84 -2.59 0.31
C VAL A 139 -9.25 -2.80 -0.26
N PRO A 140 -10.21 -3.45 0.43
CA PRO A 140 -11.59 -3.54 -0.05
C PRO A 140 -12.22 -2.19 -0.35
N LEU A 141 -11.98 -1.20 0.51
CA LEU A 141 -12.62 0.10 0.34
C LEU A 141 -12.03 0.88 -0.85
N THR A 142 -10.73 0.75 -1.11
CA THR A 142 -10.11 1.29 -2.32
C THR A 142 -10.72 0.66 -3.57
N ALA A 143 -10.91 -0.66 -3.59
CA ALA A 143 -11.55 -1.34 -4.71
C ALA A 143 -12.98 -0.85 -4.96
N ALA A 144 -13.77 -0.64 -3.89
CA ALA A 144 -15.11 -0.06 -4.00
C ALA A 144 -15.06 1.42 -4.45
N ALA A 145 -14.13 2.21 -3.91
CA ALA A 145 -13.93 3.61 -4.27
C ALA A 145 -13.64 3.79 -5.76
N MET A 146 -12.98 2.82 -6.41
CA MET A 146 -12.77 2.85 -7.86
C MET A 146 -14.04 2.82 -8.70
N HIS A 147 -15.14 2.31 -8.16
CA HIS A 147 -16.43 2.29 -8.84
C HIS A 147 -17.32 3.46 -8.37
N ILE A 148 -17.14 3.92 -7.13
CA ILE A 148 -17.92 5.01 -6.53
C ILE A 148 -17.42 6.39 -7.01
N ILE A 149 -16.11 6.62 -6.98
CA ILE A 149 -15.47 7.91 -7.31
C ILE A 149 -15.16 7.96 -8.80
N LYS A 150 -16.13 8.45 -9.58
CA LYS A 150 -16.03 8.53 -11.04
C LYS A 150 -15.30 9.79 -11.49
N THR A 151 -13.96 9.73 -11.51
CA THR A 151 -13.10 10.81 -12.00
C THR A 151 -11.85 10.26 -12.67
N THR A 152 -11.32 11.00 -13.64
CA THR A 152 -9.99 10.76 -14.25
C THR A 152 -8.93 11.72 -13.72
N ASP A 153 -9.30 12.62 -12.80
CA ASP A 153 -8.41 13.60 -12.21
C ASP A 153 -7.42 12.95 -11.22
N ALA A 154 -6.14 13.00 -11.56
CA ALA A 154 -5.06 12.44 -10.76
C ALA A 154 -4.94 13.10 -9.38
N SER A 155 -5.28 14.39 -9.25
CA SER A 155 -5.25 15.10 -7.98
C SER A 155 -6.30 14.54 -7.02
N VAL A 156 -7.51 14.26 -7.52
CA VAL A 156 -8.59 13.64 -6.73
C VAL A 156 -8.22 12.20 -6.36
N TRP A 157 -7.54 11.46 -7.23
CA TRP A 157 -7.01 10.13 -6.89
C TRP A 157 -5.97 10.18 -5.78
N ALA A 158 -5.11 11.20 -5.74
CA ALA A 158 -4.22 11.43 -4.62
C ALA A 158 -4.99 11.73 -3.32
N LEU A 159 -6.12 12.46 -3.39
CA LEU A 159 -7.00 12.67 -2.25
C LEU A 159 -7.64 11.36 -1.78
N VAL A 160 -8.15 10.52 -2.69
CA VAL A 160 -8.74 9.22 -2.35
C VAL A 160 -7.69 8.35 -1.65
N ALA A 161 -6.48 8.28 -2.19
CA ALA A 161 -5.38 7.52 -1.60
C ALA A 161 -5.01 8.03 -0.19
N LEU A 162 -4.93 9.36 -0.01
CA LEU A 162 -4.71 9.98 1.28
C LEU A 162 -5.86 9.66 2.26
N ALA A 163 -7.10 9.85 1.81
CA ALA A 163 -8.29 9.70 2.63
C ALA A 163 -8.51 8.24 3.07
N VAL A 164 -8.44 7.28 2.14
CA VAL A 164 -8.59 5.86 2.49
C VAL A 164 -7.37 5.36 3.27
N GLY A 165 -6.16 5.76 2.87
CA GLY A 165 -4.92 5.33 3.53
C GLY A 165 -4.79 5.81 4.97
N THR A 166 -5.18 7.05 5.27
CA THR A 166 -5.08 7.62 6.62
C THR A 166 -6.35 7.44 7.45
N GLY A 167 -7.52 7.37 6.82
CA GLY A 167 -8.81 7.21 7.50
C GLY A 167 -8.92 5.91 8.31
N GLY A 168 -8.26 4.84 7.86
CA GLY A 168 -8.13 3.58 8.60
C GLY A 168 -7.47 3.70 9.97
N SER A 169 -6.75 4.80 10.23
CA SER A 169 -6.13 5.06 11.54
C SER A 169 -7.05 5.81 12.50
N ILE A 170 -8.25 6.26 12.11
CA ILE A 170 -9.18 6.93 13.03
C ILE A 170 -9.61 5.99 14.16
N LEU A 171 -9.76 4.71 13.85
CA LEU A 171 -10.06 3.64 14.81
C LEU A 171 -8.93 2.60 14.77
N LEU A 172 -8.61 2.01 15.92
CA LEU A 172 -7.54 1.02 16.05
C LEU A 172 -7.72 -0.21 15.14
N ILE A 173 -8.96 -0.57 14.83
CA ILE A 173 -9.30 -1.76 14.02
C ILE A 173 -9.34 -1.49 12.51
N GLY A 174 -9.28 -0.22 12.09
CA GLY A 174 -9.40 0.16 10.68
C GLY A 174 -8.14 -0.09 9.85
N SER A 175 -7.08 -0.64 10.46
CA SER A 175 -5.85 -0.97 9.75
C SER A 175 -5.19 -2.23 10.30
N ALA A 176 -4.55 -3.00 9.42
CA ALA A 176 -3.74 -4.16 9.80
C ALA A 176 -2.65 -3.81 10.82
N ALA A 177 -2.03 -2.63 10.69
CA ALA A 177 -1.02 -2.13 11.62
C ALA A 177 -1.61 -1.91 13.03
N GLY A 178 -2.83 -1.36 13.13
CA GLY A 178 -3.50 -1.16 14.42
C GLY A 178 -3.88 -2.48 15.09
N ILE A 179 -4.39 -3.46 14.33
CA ILE A 179 -4.69 -4.81 14.84
C ILE A 179 -3.40 -5.51 15.31
N ALA A 180 -2.32 -5.42 14.53
CA ALA A 180 -1.02 -5.97 14.92
C ALA A 180 -0.47 -5.32 16.19
N ALA A 181 -0.53 -3.98 16.28
CA ALA A 181 -0.06 -3.24 17.45
C ALA A 181 -0.83 -3.62 18.73
N MET A 182 -2.14 -3.83 18.63
CA MET A 182 -2.97 -4.31 19.75
C MET A 182 -2.57 -5.73 20.21
N GLY A 183 -2.05 -6.57 19.31
CA GLY A 183 -1.50 -7.88 19.68
C GLY A 183 -0.13 -7.83 20.36
N LEU A 184 0.65 -6.77 20.11
CA LEU A 184 2.02 -6.61 20.62
C LEU A 184 2.09 -5.79 21.92
N VAL A 185 1.25 -4.76 22.05
CA VAL A 185 1.26 -3.83 23.17
C VAL A 185 0.06 -4.11 24.06
N LYS A 186 0.29 -4.73 25.22
CA LYS A 186 -0.78 -5.16 26.15
C LYS A 186 -1.73 -4.04 26.57
N ASP A 187 -1.22 -2.82 26.74
CA ASP A 187 -2.01 -1.66 27.18
C ASP A 187 -2.78 -0.98 26.02
N LEU A 188 -2.49 -1.35 24.77
CA LEU A 188 -3.12 -0.81 23.58
C LEU A 188 -4.41 -1.57 23.25
N THR A 189 -5.47 -1.25 23.99
CA THR A 189 -6.82 -1.75 23.69
C THR A 189 -7.59 -0.78 22.80
N PHE A 190 -8.65 -1.24 22.15
CA PHE A 190 -9.57 -0.39 21.38
C PHE A 190 -10.07 0.82 22.19
N THR A 191 -10.42 0.61 23.47
CA THR A 191 -10.88 1.69 24.34
C THR A 191 -9.76 2.66 24.72
N SER A 192 -8.54 2.16 24.95
CA SER A 192 -7.37 2.99 25.21
C SER A 192 -7.06 3.90 24.02
N TYR A 193 -7.11 3.34 22.81
CA TYR A 193 -6.92 4.08 21.56
C TYR A 193 -7.97 5.16 21.34
N LEU A 194 -9.26 4.82 21.54
CA LEU A 194 -10.36 5.78 21.40
C LEU A 194 -10.18 7.03 22.26
N LYS A 195 -9.63 6.85 23.48
CA LYS A 195 -9.44 7.95 24.44
C LYS A 195 -8.27 8.85 24.08
N VAL A 196 -7.21 8.31 23.47
CA VAL A 196 -5.93 9.01 23.31
C VAL A 196 -5.62 9.34 21.85
N ALA A 197 -5.76 8.37 20.95
CA ALA A 197 -5.24 8.46 19.59
C ALA A 197 -6.31 8.82 18.54
N THR A 198 -7.58 8.49 18.77
CA THR A 198 -8.65 8.79 17.80
C THR A 198 -8.79 10.29 17.53
N ILE A 199 -8.73 11.16 18.55
CA ILE A 199 -8.82 12.61 18.33
C ILE A 199 -7.62 13.15 17.53
N PRO A 200 -6.36 12.88 17.92
CA PRO A 200 -5.20 13.21 17.07
C PRO A 200 -5.30 12.65 15.65
N ALA A 201 -5.79 11.42 15.47
CA ALA A 201 -5.96 10.81 14.16
C ALA A 201 -6.99 11.56 13.31
N ILE A 202 -8.13 11.96 13.89
CA ILE A 202 -9.14 12.79 13.20
C ILE A 202 -8.57 14.16 12.84
N VAL A 203 -7.82 14.80 13.76
CA VAL A 203 -7.19 16.10 13.48
C VAL A 203 -6.18 15.98 12.35
N GLY A 204 -5.32 14.96 12.37
CA GLY A 204 -4.37 14.67 11.30
C GLY A 204 -5.05 14.37 9.96
N TYR A 205 -6.16 13.62 10.01
CA TYR A 205 -6.99 13.31 8.85
C TYR A 205 -7.57 14.56 8.18
N ILE A 206 -8.22 15.42 8.97
CA ILE A 206 -8.79 16.69 8.51
C ILE A 206 -7.68 17.62 8.02
N ALA A 207 -6.55 17.70 8.74
CA ALA A 207 -5.41 18.51 8.33
C ALA A 207 -4.81 18.02 6.99
N GLY A 208 -4.73 16.71 6.76
CA GLY A 208 -4.28 16.13 5.50
C GLY A 208 -5.18 16.51 4.32
N ILE A 209 -6.50 16.38 4.49
CA ILE A 209 -7.49 16.80 3.48
C ILE A 209 -7.38 18.30 3.23
N GLY A 210 -7.29 19.10 4.30
CA GLY A 210 -7.13 20.55 4.21
C GLY A 210 -5.86 20.96 3.47
N MET A 211 -4.74 20.29 3.73
CA MET A 211 -3.47 20.53 3.03
C MET A 211 -3.58 20.17 1.55
N TRP A 212 -4.19 19.04 1.23
CA TRP A 212 -4.47 18.67 -0.17
C TRP A 212 -5.31 19.75 -0.86
N TYR A 213 -6.36 20.25 -0.20
CA TYR A 213 -7.24 21.28 -0.75
C TYR A 213 -6.51 22.60 -0.99
N LEU A 214 -5.67 23.03 -0.04
CA LEU A 214 -4.82 24.21 -0.18
C LEU A 214 -3.82 24.04 -1.33
N GLN A 215 -3.20 22.88 -1.47
CA GLN A 215 -2.29 22.57 -2.56
C GLN A 215 -3.01 22.62 -3.92
N HIS A 216 -4.19 22.01 -4.02
CA HIS A 216 -5.02 22.02 -5.23
C HIS A 216 -5.38 23.47 -5.64
N LEU A 217 -5.80 24.31 -4.69
CA LEU A 217 -6.09 25.72 -4.94
C LEU A 217 -4.84 26.52 -5.37
N ALA A 218 -3.70 26.31 -4.71
CA ALA A 218 -2.47 27.03 -4.99
C ALA A 218 -1.89 26.69 -6.37
N LEU A 219 -1.96 25.43 -6.77
CA LEU A 219 -1.42 24.94 -8.04
C LEU A 219 -2.43 25.03 -9.20
N ARG A 220 -3.72 25.27 -8.93
CA ARG A 220 -4.81 25.30 -9.92
C ARG A 220 -4.82 24.08 -10.85
N ILE A 221 -4.40 22.94 -10.31
CA ILE A 221 -4.48 21.61 -10.96
C ILE A 221 -5.79 20.95 -10.61
#